data_AF-A0A961H783-F1
#
_entry.id   AF-A0A961H783-F1
#
_cell.length_a   1.000
_cell.length_b   1.000
_cell.length_c   1.000
_cell.angle_alpha   90.00
_cell.angle_beta   90.00
_cell.angle_gamma   90.00
#
_symmetry.space_group_name_H-M   'P 1'
#
loop_
_entity.id
_entity.type
_entity.pdbx_description
1 polymer ?
#
loop_
_entity_poly.entity_id
_entity_poly.type
_entity_poly.pdbx_seq_one_letter_code
_entity_poly.pdbx_strand_id
1 'polypeptide(L)'
;GVVLGLDAPQLPLMDARQEALADLWATGVSAYGHPTVFLRDELDRRAVLSAQRLKTAQPDTNVRVAGVVTHRQRPATAGGTLFINLEDETGLINVIVSSGCWQRYRAIARRAPALLVSGRLERADGVTNVIAHRLEALPLAGAGGSRDFR
;
A
#
# COMPACT_ATOMS: atom_id res chain seq x y z
N GLY A 1 52.47 6.94 -15.76
CA GLY A 1 51.25 7.42 -16.42
C GLY A 1 50.09 6.57 -15.93
N VAL A 2 49.06 7.19 -15.38
CA VAL A 2 47.85 6.48 -14.94
C VAL A 2 46.82 6.61 -16.06
N VAL A 3 46.39 5.48 -16.63
CA VAL A 3 45.28 5.42 -17.59
C VAL A 3 43.99 5.39 -16.77
N LEU A 4 43.17 6.43 -16.89
CA LEU A 4 41.80 6.43 -16.37
C LEU A 4 40.92 5.66 -17.35
N GLY A 5 40.56 4.43 -17.00
CA GLY A 5 39.49 3.69 -17.67
C GLY A 5 38.15 4.33 -17.33
N LEU A 6 37.74 5.32 -18.12
CA LEU A 6 36.44 5.98 -18.04
C LEU A 6 35.43 5.25 -18.91
N ASP A 7 35.16 3.97 -18.62
CA ASP A 7 33.94 3.34 -19.09
C ASP A 7 33.05 3.09 -17.88
N ALA A 8 32.18 4.06 -17.61
CA ALA A 8 31.08 3.85 -16.67
C ALA A 8 30.25 2.68 -17.23
N PRO A 9 29.99 1.61 -16.45
CA PRO A 9 29.17 0.52 -16.91
C PRO A 9 27.80 1.08 -17.28
N GLN A 10 27.35 0.84 -18.52
CA GLN A 10 26.01 1.23 -18.94
C GLN A 10 25.01 0.48 -18.08
N LEU A 11 24.35 1.21 -17.17
CA LEU A 11 23.23 0.68 -16.41
C LEU A 11 22.13 0.32 -17.42
N PRO A 12 21.53 -0.88 -17.32
CA PRO A 12 20.42 -1.24 -18.19
C PRO A 12 19.30 -0.22 -18.02
N LEU A 13 18.73 0.23 -19.15
CA LEU A 13 17.60 1.15 -19.15
C LEU A 13 16.47 0.52 -18.31
N MET A 14 15.96 1.27 -17.33
CA MET A 14 14.77 0.87 -16.59
C MET A 14 13.58 0.85 -17.55
N ASP A 15 12.68 -0.12 -17.41
CA ASP A 15 11.41 -0.06 -18.14
C ASP A 15 10.55 1.11 -17.60
N ALA A 16 9.61 1.61 -18.41
CA ALA A 16 8.78 2.76 -18.04
C ALA A 16 7.98 2.55 -16.73
N ARG A 17 7.71 1.30 -16.35
CA ARG A 17 7.05 0.95 -15.08
C ARG A 17 8.03 1.13 -13.92
N GLN A 18 9.27 0.68 -14.07
CA GLN A 18 10.34 0.83 -13.09
C GLN A 18 10.71 2.30 -12.88
N GLU A 19 10.75 3.11 -13.94
CA GLU A 19 10.94 4.57 -13.83
C GLU A 19 9.79 5.22 -13.08
N ALA A 20 8.53 4.94 -13.45
CA ALA A 20 7.37 5.50 -12.75
C ALA A 20 7.30 5.07 -11.27
N LEU A 21 7.74 3.87 -10.94
CA LEU A 21 7.84 3.38 -9.56
C LEU A 21 9.00 4.03 -8.81
N ALA A 22 10.15 4.22 -9.45
CA ALA A 22 11.30 4.91 -8.87
C ALA A 22 10.99 6.40 -8.61
N ASP A 23 10.34 7.09 -9.55
CA ASP A 23 9.91 8.49 -9.42
C ASP A 23 8.90 8.67 -8.31
N LEU A 24 7.94 7.75 -8.20
CA LEU A 24 6.96 7.74 -7.13
C LEU A 24 7.60 7.48 -5.77
N TRP A 25 8.61 6.60 -5.69
CA TRP A 25 9.40 6.38 -4.48
C TRP A 25 10.26 7.60 -4.12
N ALA A 26 10.78 8.32 -5.12
CA ALA A 26 11.70 9.45 -4.92
C ALA A 26 10.98 10.77 -4.62
N THR A 27 9.81 11.01 -5.21
CA THR A 27 9.15 12.33 -5.21
C THR A 27 7.71 12.31 -4.69
N GLY A 28 7.10 11.13 -4.55
CA GLY A 28 5.67 11.00 -4.21
C GLY A 28 4.72 11.39 -5.35
N VAL A 29 5.24 11.71 -6.54
CA VAL A 29 4.46 12.08 -7.72
C VAL A 29 4.98 11.28 -8.91
N SER A 30 4.11 10.48 -9.53
CA SER A 30 4.38 9.85 -10.83
C SER A 30 3.57 10.55 -11.91
N ALA A 31 4.13 10.65 -13.12
CA ALA A 31 3.40 11.11 -14.30
C ALA A 31 2.13 10.27 -14.62
N TYR A 32 2.00 9.08 -14.01
CA TYR A 32 0.92 8.12 -14.22
C TYR A 32 -0.01 7.93 -13.00
N GLY A 33 0.19 8.67 -11.89
CA GLY A 33 -0.67 8.60 -10.71
C GLY A 33 -0.24 7.58 -9.62
N HIS A 34 -1.20 7.06 -8.85
CA HIS A 34 -0.94 6.18 -7.70
C HIS A 34 -0.37 4.81 -8.12
N PRO A 35 0.56 4.19 -7.36
CA PRO A 35 1.21 2.93 -7.76
C PRO A 35 0.24 1.76 -7.88
N THR A 36 -0.90 1.86 -7.21
CA THR A 36 -1.97 0.84 -7.25
C THR A 36 -2.57 0.70 -8.64
N VAL A 37 -2.48 1.71 -9.51
CA VAL A 37 -2.90 1.62 -10.93
C VAL A 37 -2.22 0.43 -11.61
N PHE A 38 -0.90 0.27 -11.42
CA PHE A 38 -0.12 -0.81 -12.03
C PHE A 38 -0.39 -2.21 -11.45
N LEU A 39 -1.15 -2.27 -10.35
CA LEU A 39 -1.56 -3.50 -9.68
C LEU A 39 -3.07 -3.75 -9.83
N ARG A 40 -3.84 -2.83 -10.42
CA ARG A 40 -5.31 -2.86 -10.38
C ARG A 40 -5.87 -4.15 -10.97
N ASP A 41 -5.41 -4.58 -12.14
CA ASP A 41 -5.87 -5.83 -12.76
C ASP A 41 -5.66 -7.05 -11.85
N GLU A 42 -4.51 -7.12 -11.16
CA GLU A 42 -4.20 -8.20 -10.23
C GLU A 42 -5.02 -8.10 -8.93
N LEU A 43 -5.22 -6.89 -8.44
CA LEU A 43 -6.07 -6.62 -7.27
C LEU A 43 -7.53 -7.00 -7.57
N ASP A 44 -8.04 -6.68 -8.75
CA ASP A 44 -9.39 -7.03 -9.18
C ASP A 44 -9.56 -8.54 -9.32
N ARG A 45 -8.58 -9.26 -9.90
CA ARG A 45 -8.57 -10.74 -9.93
C ARG A 45 -8.64 -11.35 -8.54
N ARG A 46 -8.11 -10.66 -7.53
CA ARG A 46 -8.11 -11.08 -6.11
C ARG A 46 -9.31 -10.58 -5.32
N ALA A 47 -10.30 -9.99 -5.99
CA ALA A 47 -11.50 -9.37 -5.41
C ALA A 47 -11.17 -8.27 -4.39
N VAL A 48 -10.12 -7.50 -4.64
CA VAL A 48 -9.73 -6.34 -3.83
C VAL A 48 -10.44 -5.10 -4.37
N LEU A 49 -11.31 -4.51 -3.55
CA LEU A 49 -12.09 -3.35 -3.90
C LEU A 49 -11.22 -2.09 -3.94
N SER A 50 -11.55 -1.21 -4.89
CA SER A 50 -11.04 0.16 -4.88
C SER A 50 -11.77 1.03 -3.85
N ALA A 51 -11.18 2.15 -3.45
CA ALA A 51 -11.82 3.13 -2.56
C ALA A 51 -13.20 3.57 -3.11
N GLN A 52 -13.31 3.77 -4.41
CA GLN A 52 -14.59 4.11 -5.06
C GLN A 52 -15.61 2.96 -4.98
N ARG A 53 -15.21 1.72 -5.25
CA ARG A 53 -16.11 0.55 -5.16
C ARG A 53 -16.53 0.27 -3.71
N LEU A 54 -15.69 0.60 -2.75
CA LEU A 54 -15.99 0.46 -1.33
C LEU A 54 -17.18 1.35 -0.88
N LYS A 55 -17.37 2.52 -1.52
CA LYS A 55 -18.47 3.45 -1.19
C LYS A 55 -19.85 2.85 -1.45
N THR A 56 -19.99 1.97 -2.44
CA THR A 56 -21.26 1.34 -2.82
C THR A 56 -21.37 -0.12 -2.38
N ALA A 57 -20.29 -0.69 -1.84
CA ALA A 57 -20.30 -2.04 -1.28
C ALA A 57 -21.27 -2.16 -0.10
N GLN A 58 -21.82 -3.36 0.06
CA GLN A 58 -22.78 -3.69 1.11
C GLN A 58 -22.12 -3.60 2.50
N PRO A 59 -22.66 -2.80 3.43
CA PRO A 59 -22.17 -2.76 4.81
C PRO A 59 -22.21 -4.13 5.50
N ASP A 60 -21.42 -4.27 6.57
CA ASP A 60 -21.32 -5.48 7.40
C ASP A 60 -20.83 -6.74 6.67
N THR A 61 -20.24 -6.58 5.49
CA THR A 61 -19.64 -7.66 4.71
C THR A 61 -18.12 -7.70 4.85
N ASN A 62 -17.55 -8.87 4.59
CA ASN A 62 -16.11 -9.02 4.49
C ASN A 62 -15.62 -8.48 3.15
N VAL A 63 -14.62 -7.61 3.20
CA VAL A 63 -14.02 -6.96 2.03
C VAL A 63 -12.50 -7.07 2.08
N ARG A 64 -11.89 -6.93 0.91
CA ARG A 64 -10.45 -6.74 0.76
C ARG A 64 -10.20 -5.39 0.13
N VAL A 65 -9.26 -4.64 0.66
CA VAL A 65 -8.82 -3.34 0.13
C VAL A 65 -7.31 -3.30 0.11
N ALA A 66 -6.73 -2.50 -0.79
CA ALA A 66 -5.28 -2.33 -0.84
C ALA A 66 -4.94 -0.89 -1.21
N GLY A 67 -3.80 -0.41 -0.70
CA GLY A 67 -3.35 0.95 -0.97
C GLY A 67 -2.03 1.29 -0.32
N VAL A 68 -1.48 2.44 -0.73
CA VAL A 68 -0.33 3.07 -0.08
C VAL A 68 -0.78 3.63 1.26
N VAL A 69 0.05 3.47 2.29
CA VAL A 69 -0.29 4.02 3.59
C VAL A 69 0.12 5.48 3.68
N THR A 70 -0.85 6.36 3.87
CA THR A 70 -0.61 7.81 3.99
C THR A 70 -0.39 8.22 5.44
N HIS A 71 -1.18 7.67 6.37
CA HIS A 71 -1.15 8.07 7.78
C HIS A 71 -1.37 6.89 8.73
N ARG A 72 -0.80 7.02 9.94
CA ARG A 72 -0.98 6.10 11.06
C ARG A 72 -1.19 6.88 12.34
N GLN A 73 -2.24 6.57 13.08
CA GLN A 73 -2.53 7.23 14.35
C GLN A 73 -2.93 6.20 15.39
N ARG A 74 -2.30 6.27 16.57
CA ARG A 74 -2.63 5.40 17.70
C ARG A 74 -2.86 6.26 18.94
N PRO A 75 -4.02 6.91 19.06
CA PRO A 75 -4.34 7.77 20.19
C PRO A 75 -4.26 6.97 21.51
N ALA A 76 -3.73 7.59 22.56
CA ALA A 76 -3.63 6.95 23.88
C ALA A 76 -5.00 6.56 24.45
N THR A 77 -6.05 7.29 24.07
CA THR A 77 -7.43 7.10 24.53
C THR A 77 -8.20 6.00 23.79
N ALA A 78 -7.68 5.46 22.68
CA ALA A 78 -8.41 4.54 21.79
C ALA A 78 -8.23 3.05 22.16
N GLY A 79 -7.92 2.73 23.42
CA GLY A 79 -7.79 1.34 23.88
C GLY A 79 -6.74 0.50 23.14
N GLY A 80 -5.71 1.16 22.59
CA GLY A 80 -4.67 0.51 21.80
C GLY A 80 -5.02 0.25 20.33
N THR A 81 -6.17 0.74 19.86
CA THR A 81 -6.58 0.72 18.44
C THR A 81 -5.68 1.61 17.59
N LEU A 82 -5.29 1.12 16.42
CA LEU A 82 -4.53 1.87 15.43
C LEU A 82 -5.45 2.23 14.25
N PHE A 83 -5.42 3.49 13.86
CA PHE A 83 -6.07 3.99 12.65
C PHE A 83 -5.03 4.11 11.55
N ILE A 84 -5.35 3.60 10.37
CA ILE A 84 -4.51 3.66 9.17
C ILE A 84 -5.34 4.23 8.03
N ASN A 85 -4.82 5.25 7.35
CA ASN A 85 -5.37 5.70 6.07
C ASN A 85 -4.59 5.08 4.93
N LEU A 86 -5.29 4.35 4.07
CA LEU A 86 -4.78 3.89 2.80
C LEU A 86 -5.25 4.80 1.69
N GLU A 87 -4.50 4.83 0.60
CA GLU A 87 -4.86 5.52 -0.62
C GLU A 87 -4.61 4.61 -1.81
N ASP A 88 -5.62 4.52 -2.68
CA ASP A 88 -5.49 3.96 -4.01
C ASP A 88 -5.80 5.04 -5.06
N GLU A 89 -5.77 4.67 -6.33
CA GLU A 89 -5.96 5.60 -7.44
C GLU A 89 -7.38 6.20 -7.52
N THR A 90 -8.29 5.71 -6.70
CA THR A 90 -9.68 6.17 -6.64
C THR A 90 -10.01 6.90 -5.34
N GLY A 91 -9.06 6.99 -4.40
CA GLY A 91 -9.12 7.82 -3.20
C GLY A 91 -8.74 7.11 -1.90
N LEU A 92 -9.18 7.71 -0.79
CA LEU A 92 -8.81 7.30 0.57
C LEU A 92 -9.70 6.17 1.11
N ILE A 93 -9.08 5.32 1.93
CA ILE A 93 -9.72 4.21 2.63
C ILE A 93 -9.31 4.25 4.11
N ASN A 94 -10.30 4.38 4.99
CA ASN A 94 -10.06 4.37 6.43
C ASN A 94 -10.03 2.93 6.94
N VAL A 95 -8.97 2.57 7.66
CA VAL A 95 -8.78 1.24 8.22
C VAL A 95 -8.61 1.34 9.73
N ILE A 96 -9.39 0.54 10.46
CA ILE A 96 -9.32 0.44 11.92
C ILE A 96 -8.71 -0.92 12.26
N VAL A 97 -7.57 -0.88 12.94
CA VAL A 97 -6.85 -2.07 13.39
C VAL A 97 -7.07 -2.24 14.89
N SER A 98 -7.91 -3.23 15.24
CA SER A 98 -8.20 -3.58 16.63
C SER A 98 -6.94 -4.03 17.38
N SER A 99 -7.00 -4.01 18.71
CA SER A 99 -5.89 -4.46 19.57
C SER A 99 -5.43 -5.89 19.26
N GLY A 100 -6.37 -6.82 19.02
CA GLY A 100 -6.07 -8.20 18.64
C GLY A 100 -5.40 -8.31 17.27
N CYS A 101 -5.91 -7.59 16.27
CA CYS A 101 -5.29 -7.55 14.93
C CYS A 101 -3.88 -6.94 14.99
N TRP A 102 -3.71 -5.86 15.76
CA TRP A 102 -2.42 -5.23 16.00
C TRP A 102 -1.41 -6.18 16.63
N GLN A 103 -1.80 -6.94 17.67
CA GLN A 103 -0.90 -7.90 18.31
C GLN A 103 -0.38 -8.93 17.31
N ARG A 104 -1.23 -9.41 16.41
CA ARG A 104 -0.88 -10.40 15.39
C ARG A 104 -0.02 -9.84 14.25
N TYR A 105 -0.30 -8.62 13.79
CA TYR A 105 0.31 -8.05 12.58
C TYR A 105 1.17 -6.80 12.85
N ARG A 106 1.65 -6.62 14.09
CA ARG A 106 2.37 -5.42 14.54
C ARG A 106 3.49 -4.97 13.60
N ALA A 107 4.31 -5.90 13.11
CA ALA A 107 5.44 -5.57 12.24
C ALA A 107 4.97 -4.94 10.92
N ILE A 108 3.99 -5.57 10.28
CA ILE A 108 3.39 -5.13 9.00
C ILE A 108 2.66 -3.80 9.21
N ALA A 109 1.78 -3.72 10.22
CA ALA A 109 1.00 -2.53 10.53
C ALA A 109 1.88 -1.29 10.76
N ARG A 110 3.06 -1.45 11.37
CA ARG A 110 3.98 -0.33 11.66
C ARG A 110 4.83 0.12 10.48
N ARG A 111 5.27 -0.80 9.63
CA ARG A 111 6.42 -0.56 8.73
C ARG A 111 6.08 -0.64 7.25
N ALA A 112 5.05 -1.38 6.87
CA ALA A 112 4.78 -1.60 5.45
C ALA A 112 4.32 -0.29 4.77
N PRO A 113 4.97 0.15 3.69
CA PRO A 113 4.60 1.39 3.00
C PRO A 113 3.27 1.26 2.25
N ALA A 114 2.85 0.04 1.93
CA ALA A 114 1.55 -0.28 1.37
C ALA A 114 1.00 -1.56 2.00
N LEU A 115 -0.32 -1.67 2.05
CA LEU A 115 -1.02 -2.75 2.71
C LEU A 115 -2.09 -3.35 1.80
N LEU A 116 -2.25 -4.66 1.92
CA LEU A 116 -3.47 -5.37 1.59
C LEU A 116 -4.17 -5.71 2.90
N VAL A 117 -5.43 -5.30 3.03
CA VAL A 117 -6.23 -5.45 4.24
C VAL A 117 -7.44 -6.31 3.93
N SER A 118 -7.66 -7.34 4.75
CA SER A 118 -8.95 -8.02 4.82
C SER A 118 -9.66 -7.62 6.10
N GLY A 119 -10.91 -7.22 5.96
CA GLY A 119 -11.66 -6.59 7.06
C GLY A 119 -13.17 -6.66 6.85
N ARG A 120 -13.90 -6.22 7.87
CA ARG A 120 -15.34 -5.99 7.78
C ARG A 120 -15.58 -4.53 7.37
N LEU A 121 -16.45 -4.31 6.39
CA LEU A 121 -16.90 -2.99 6.02
C LEU A 121 -17.91 -2.47 7.04
N GLU A 122 -17.62 -1.33 7.65
CA GLU A 122 -18.55 -0.63 8.55
C GLU A 122 -18.86 0.75 8.00
N ARG A 123 -20.11 1.16 8.15
CA ARG A 123 -20.57 2.49 7.79
C ARG A 123 -21.28 3.10 8.99
N ALA A 124 -20.69 4.14 9.56
CA ALA A 124 -21.23 4.86 10.72
C ALA A 124 -21.11 6.35 10.45
N ASP A 125 -22.19 7.09 10.69
CA ASP A 125 -22.24 8.56 10.56
C ASP A 125 -21.70 9.10 9.22
N GLY A 126 -21.99 8.39 8.12
CA GLY A 126 -21.53 8.73 6.77
C GLY A 126 -20.07 8.40 6.47
N VAL A 127 -19.31 7.90 7.45
CA VAL A 127 -17.92 7.48 7.29
C VAL A 127 -17.87 5.98 6.98
N THR A 128 -17.09 5.62 5.97
CA THR A 128 -16.81 4.22 5.61
C THR A 128 -15.47 3.79 6.22
N ASN A 129 -15.49 2.72 7.00
CA ASN A 129 -14.32 2.15 7.67
C ASN A 129 -14.17 0.67 7.32
N VAL A 130 -12.94 0.19 7.26
CA VAL A 130 -12.63 -1.24 7.17
C VAL A 130 -12.02 -1.69 8.49
N ILE A 131 -12.74 -2.51 9.24
CA ILE A 131 -12.24 -3.10 10.49
C ILE A 131 -11.37 -4.29 10.14
N ALA A 132 -10.05 -4.10 10.26
CA ALA A 132 -9.06 -5.07 9.82
C ALA A 132 -8.99 -6.27 10.76
N HIS A 133 -9.01 -7.47 10.18
CA HIS A 133 -8.68 -8.72 10.88
C HIS A 133 -7.44 -9.43 10.29
N ARG A 134 -7.01 -9.04 9.09
CA ARG A 134 -5.77 -9.53 8.46
C ARG A 134 -5.06 -8.41 7.70
N LEU A 135 -3.75 -8.30 7.91
CA LEU A 135 -2.88 -7.36 7.21
C LEU A 135 -1.76 -8.13 6.49
N GLU A 136 -1.52 -7.74 5.25
CA GLU A 136 -0.41 -8.22 4.43
C GLU A 136 0.33 -7.01 3.87
N ALA A 137 1.66 -7.11 3.74
CA ALA A 137 2.40 -6.11 2.99
C ALA A 137 1.99 -6.23 1.51
N LEU A 138 1.64 -5.11 0.88
CA LEU A 138 1.43 -5.07 -0.55
C LEU A 138 2.79 -4.80 -1.20
N PRO A 139 3.36 -5.75 -1.96
CA PRO A 139 4.56 -5.47 -2.74
C PRO A 139 4.17 -4.49 -3.86
N LEU A 140 4.46 -3.21 -3.64
CA LEU A 140 4.52 -2.26 -4.74
C LEU A 140 5.67 -2.76 -5.63
N ALA A 141 5.40 -2.93 -6.92
CA ALA A 141 6.43 -3.37 -7.85
C ALA A 141 7.69 -2.50 -7.67
N GLY A 142 8.88 -3.13 -7.66
CA GLY A 142 10.12 -2.50 -7.20
C GLY A 142 10.97 -3.38 -6.28
N ALA A 143 10.42 -4.46 -5.71
CA ALA A 143 11.22 -5.55 -5.16
C ALA A 143 11.74 -6.50 -6.26
N GLY A 144 12.32 -5.93 -7.34
CA GLY A 144 13.29 -6.68 -8.13
C GLY A 144 14.51 -6.86 -7.25
N GLY A 145 14.90 -8.10 -6.99
CA GLY A 145 15.90 -8.46 -5.99
C GLY A 145 17.14 -7.56 -6.00
N SER A 146 17.60 -7.23 -4.79
CA SER A 146 18.97 -6.79 -4.55
C SER A 146 19.91 -7.69 -5.34
N ARG A 147 20.62 -7.11 -6.30
CA ARG A 147 21.74 -7.79 -6.96
C ARG A 147 22.91 -7.71 -6.00
N ASP A 148 22.88 -8.58 -5.00
CA ASP A 148 24.03 -8.86 -4.16
C ASP A 148 25.07 -9.53 -5.07
N PHE A 149 26.07 -8.77 -5.52
CA PHE A 149 27.22 -9.33 -6.22
C PHE A 149 28.20 -9.90 -5.19
N ARG A 150 28.58 -11.16 -5.41
CA ARG A 150 29.66 -11.89 -4.73
C ARG A 150 30.98 -11.66 -5.45
#